data_AF-A0A150P9H7-F1
#
_entry.id   AF-A0A150P9H7-F1
#
_cell.length_a   1.000
_cell.length_b   1.000
_cell.length_c   1.000
_cell.angle_alpha   90.00
_cell.angle_beta   90.00
_cell.angle_gamma   90.00
#
_symmetry.space_group_name_H-M   'P 1'
#
loop_
_entity.id
_entity.type
_entity.pdbx_description
1 polymer ?
#
loop_
_entity_poly.entity_id
_entity_poly.type
_entity_poly.pdbx_seq_one_letter_code
_entity_poly.pdbx_strand_id
1 'polypeptide(L)' 'MATPATVHIDVELPSDLAQLRLPEGVDRRLQALLDKQDRGEQLSADEAIEAEGLVDLAELLSLLRLRASRQEPTPPR' A
#
# COMPACT_ATOMS: atom_id res chain seq x y z
N MET A 1 -24.89 -31.71 -17.19
CA MET A 1 -23.71 -30.85 -16.96
C MET A 1 -24.01 -30.00 -15.74
N ALA A 2 -23.26 -30.13 -14.64
CA ALA A 2 -23.51 -29.34 -13.44
C ALA A 2 -23.08 -27.89 -13.68
N THR A 3 -23.99 -26.94 -13.47
CA THR A 3 -23.72 -25.50 -13.55
C THR A 3 -22.84 -25.09 -12.37
N PRO A 4 -21.77 -24.29 -12.56
CA PRO A 4 -20.96 -23.83 -11.44
C PRO A 4 -21.80 -22.91 -10.54
N ALA A 5 -21.78 -23.20 -9.23
CA ALA A 5 -22.35 -22.31 -8.23
C ALA A 5 -21.31 -21.24 -7.88
N THR A 6 -21.65 -19.97 -8.09
CA THR A 6 -20.84 -18.82 -7.65
C THR A 6 -21.35 -18.36 -6.29
N VAL A 7 -20.44 -18.25 -5.31
CA VAL A 7 -20.74 -17.70 -3.98
C VAL A 7 -20.15 -16.30 -3.90
N HIS A 8 -21.00 -15.31 -3.64
CA HIS A 8 -20.58 -13.96 -3.28
C HIS A 8 -20.51 -13.84 -1.76
N ILE A 9 -19.41 -13.29 -1.25
CA ILE A 9 -19.19 -13.03 0.17
C ILE A 9 -18.95 -11.53 0.31
N ASP A 10 -19.77 -10.88 1.14
CA ASP A 10 -19.54 -9.49 1.55
C ASP A 10 -18.64 -9.48 2.78
N VAL A 11 -17.48 -8.82 2.65
CA VAL A 11 -16.50 -8.64 3.73
C VAL A 11 -16.52 -7.18 4.13
N GLU A 12 -16.85 -6.89 5.38
CA GLU A 12 -16.68 -5.55 5.94
C GLU A 12 -15.19 -5.23 6.05
N LEU A 13 -14.78 -4.21 5.30
CA LEU A 13 -13.45 -3.66 5.34
C LEU A 13 -13.32 -2.81 6.62
N PRO A 14 -12.31 -3.05 7.48
CA PRO A 14 -12.10 -2.23 8.67
C PRO A 14 -12.08 -0.74 8.35
N SER A 15 -12.78 0.07 9.16
CA SER A 15 -12.95 1.50 8.93
C SER A 15 -11.64 2.30 9.02
N ASP A 16 -10.60 1.73 9.60
CA ASP A 16 -9.25 2.30 9.66
C ASP A 16 -8.38 1.97 8.44
N LEU A 17 -8.89 1.24 7.45
CA LEU A 17 -8.13 0.94 6.22
C LEU A 17 -7.71 2.18 5.44
N ALA A 18 -8.51 3.25 5.49
CA ALA A 18 -8.14 4.55 4.92
C ALA A 18 -6.91 5.18 5.61
N GLN A 19 -6.57 4.71 6.82
CA GLN A 19 -5.45 5.16 7.64
C GLN A 19 -4.19 4.30 7.47
N LEU A 20 -4.25 3.18 6.74
CA LEU A 20 -3.07 2.35 6.46
C LEU A 20 -1.97 3.20 5.80
N ARG A 21 -0.80 3.25 6.40
CA ARG A 21 0.41 3.89 5.87
C ARG A 21 1.59 2.98 6.16
N LEU A 22 2.73 3.24 5.52
CA LEU A 22 3.97 2.67 5.99
C LEU A 22 4.20 3.12 7.45
N PRO A 23 4.61 2.21 8.35
CA PRO A 23 5.06 2.60 9.68
C PRO A 23 6.24 3.57 9.57
N GLU A 24 6.35 4.52 10.51
CA GLU A 24 7.32 5.62 10.45
C GLU A 24 8.76 5.17 10.17
N GLY A 25 9.23 4.09 10.82
CA GLY A 25 10.58 3.58 10.59
C GLY A 25 10.80 3.03 9.18
N VAL A 26 9.76 2.43 8.60
CA VAL A 26 9.78 1.86 7.25
C VAL A 26 9.70 2.98 6.20
N ASP A 27 8.84 3.98 6.43
CA ASP A 27 8.72 5.17 5.60
C ASP A 27 10.04 5.94 5.55
N ARG A 28 10.67 6.17 6.71
CA ARG A 28 12.00 6.80 6.79
C ARG A 28 13.07 6.00 6.04
N ARG A 29 13.02 4.67 6.10
CA ARG A 29 13.98 3.80 5.39
C ARG A 29 13.80 3.91 3.87
N LEU A 30 12.56 3.86 3.39
CA LEU A 30 12.24 4.09 1.98
C LEU A 30 12.74 5.47 1.53
N GLN A 31 12.41 6.54 2.27
CA GLN A 31 12.85 7.89 1.93
C GLN A 31 14.37 8.01 1.86
N ALA A 32 15.10 7.41 2.81
CA ALA A 32 16.56 7.44 2.79
C ALA A 32 17.17 6.72 1.56
N LEU A 33 16.55 5.65 1.07
CA LEU A 33 16.99 4.93 -0.14
C LEU A 33 16.70 5.75 -1.40
N LEU A 34 15.51 6.35 -1.51
CA LEU A 34 15.14 7.23 -2.62
C LEU A 34 16.05 8.47 -2.66
N ASP A 35 16.31 9.08 -1.51
CA ASP A 35 17.20 10.24 -1.40
C ASP A 35 18.64 9.93 -1.85
N LYS A 36 19.13 8.70 -1.60
CA LYS A 36 20.44 8.26 -2.11
C LYS A 36 20.44 8.19 -3.64
N GLN A 37 19.38 7.61 -4.23
CA GLN A 37 19.23 7.51 -5.68
C GLN A 37 19.11 8.90 -6.33
N ASP A 38 18.35 9.81 -5.73
CA ASP A 38 18.20 11.19 -6.21
C ASP A 38 19.51 11.98 -6.17
N ARG A 39 20.39 11.68 -5.21
CA ARG A 39 21.76 12.22 -5.15
C ARG A 39 22.74 11.54 -6.12
N GLY A 40 22.31 10.50 -6.84
CA GLY A 40 23.14 9.70 -7.74
C GLY A 40 24.09 8.74 -7.04
N GLU A 41 23.89 8.47 -5.75
CA GLU A 41 24.65 7.45 -5.03
C GLU A 41 24.22 6.05 -5.48
N GLN A 42 25.17 5.16 -5.71
CA GLN A 42 24.86 3.76 -6.03
C GLN A 42 24.35 3.04 -4.78
N LEU A 43 23.14 2.48 -4.88
CA LEU A 43 22.64 1.51 -3.92
C LEU A 43 23.43 0.20 -4.03
N SER A 44 23.64 -0.46 -2.91
CA SER A 44 24.05 -1.87 -2.93
C SER A 44 22.94 -2.75 -3.54
N ALA A 45 23.27 -3.99 -3.89
CA ALA A 45 22.28 -4.94 -4.40
C ALA A 45 21.12 -5.15 -3.40
N ASP A 46 21.43 -5.30 -2.11
CA ASP A 46 20.43 -5.47 -1.07
C ASP A 46 19.59 -4.20 -0.87
N GLU A 47 20.21 -3.02 -0.94
CA GLU A 47 19.51 -1.74 -0.86
C GLU A 47 18.56 -1.52 -2.04
N ALA A 48 18.94 -1.96 -3.25
CA ALA A 48 18.08 -1.85 -4.43
C ALA A 48 16.84 -2.75 -4.30
N ILE A 49 17.02 -4.00 -3.84
CA ILE A 49 15.92 -4.93 -3.58
C ILE A 49 15.00 -4.40 -2.48
N GLU A 50 15.58 -3.85 -1.42
CA GLU A 50 14.82 -3.22 -0.33
C GLU A 50 14.01 -2.02 -0.84
N ALA A 51 14.61 -1.13 -1.62
CA ALA A 51 13.93 0.04 -2.18
C ALA A 51 12.74 -0.38 -3.06
N GLU A 52 12.94 -1.35 -3.97
CA GLU A 52 11.88 -1.88 -4.84
C GLU A 52 10.72 -2.46 -4.02
N GLY A 53 11.00 -3.34 -3.06
CA GLY A 53 9.96 -3.94 -2.22
C GLY A 53 9.22 -2.93 -1.35
N LEU A 54 9.90 -1.88 -0.87
CA LEU A 54 9.28 -0.82 -0.08
C LEU A 54 8.39 0.10 -0.94
N VAL A 55 8.78 0.38 -2.19
CA VAL A 55 7.95 1.11 -3.16
C VAL A 55 6.69 0.31 -3.49
N ASP A 56 6.82 -0.98 -3.79
CA ASP A 56 5.68 -1.86 -4.09
C ASP A 56 4.69 -1.91 -2.92
N LEU A 57 5.20 -2.01 -1.69
CA LEU A 57 4.37 -1.97 -0.49
C LEU A 57 3.66 -0.62 -0.34
N ALA A 58 4.35 0.50 -0.56
CA ALA A 58 3.76 1.83 -0.50
C ALA A 58 2.63 2.01 -1.53
N GLU A 59 2.81 1.48 -2.75
CA GLU A 59 1.80 1.50 -3.80
C GLU A 59 0.57 0.66 -3.42
N LEU A 60 0.79 -0.56 -2.94
CA LEU A 60 -0.31 -1.43 -2.48
C LEU A 60 -1.14 -0.76 -1.38
N LEU A 61 -0.48 -0.19 -0.37
CA LEU A 61 -1.15 0.53 0.72
C LEU A 61 -1.93 1.74 0.18
N SER A 62 -1.37 2.46 -0.79
CA SER A 62 -2.04 3.58 -1.45
C SER A 62 -3.31 3.15 -2.19
N LEU A 63 -3.25 2.02 -2.91
CA LEU A 63 -4.41 1.44 -3.60
C LEU A 63 -5.49 0.97 -2.61
N LEU A 64 -5.11 0.35 -1.49
CA LEU A 64 -6.04 -0.09 -0.46
C LEU A 64 -6.80 1.08 0.15
N ARG A 65 -6.09 2.17 0.51
CA ARG A 65 -6.72 3.39 1.03
C ARG A 65 -7.67 4.02 0.02
N LEU A 66 -7.30 4.05 -1.27
CA LEU A 66 -8.13 4.61 -2.32
C LEU A 66 -9.43 3.82 -2.49
N ARG A 67 -9.39 2.49 -2.31
CA ARG A 67 -10.59 1.66 -2.33
C ARG A 67 -11.45 1.87 -1.07
N ALA A 68 -10.83 1.93 0.10
CA ALA A 68 -11.52 2.14 1.37
C ALA A 68 -12.23 3.51 1.43
N SER A 69 -11.55 4.59 1.03
CA SER A 69 -12.12 5.95 1.00
C SER A 69 -13.30 6.13 0.05
N ARG A 70 -13.42 5.30 -1.01
CA ARG A 70 -14.60 5.32 -1.91
C ARG A 70 -15.81 4.62 -1.29
N GLN A 71 -15.61 3.80 -0.26
CA GLN A 71 -16.67 3.06 0.43
C GLN A 71 -17.14 3.76 1.71
N GLU A 72 -16.42 4.78 2.19
CA GLU A 72 -16.91 5.62 3.30
C GLU A 72 -18.07 6.50 2.81
N PRO A 73 -19.28 6.36 3.38
CA PRO A 73 -20.38 7.27 3.10
C PRO A 73 -20.00 8.69 3.60
N THR A 74 -20.25 9.71 2.78
CA THR A 74 -20.09 11.11 3.17
C THR A 74 -20.89 11.38 4.45
N PRO A 75 -20.29 11.87 5.55
CA PRO A 75 -21.05 12.20 6.75
C PRO A 75 -22.04 13.32 6.44
N PRO A 76 -23.29 13.25 6.93
CA PRO A 76 -24.27 14.30 6.70
C PRO A 76 -23.77 15.62 7.32
N ARG A 77 -23.87 16.70 6.53
CA ARG A 77 -23.59 18.08 6.96
C ARG A 77 -24.63 18.60 7.94
#